data_AF-A0A662MX72-F1
#
_entry.id   AF-A0A662MX72-F1
#
_cell.length_a   1.000
_cell.length_b   1.000
_cell.length_c   1.000
_cell.angle_alpha   90.00
_cell.angle_beta   90.00
_cell.angle_gamma   90.00
#
_symmetry.space_group_name_H-M   'P 1'
#
loop_
_entity.id
_entity.type
_entity.pdbx_description
1 polymer ?
#
loop_
_entity_poly.entity_id
_entity_poly.type
_entity_poly.pdbx_seq_one_letter_code
_entity_poly.pdbx_strand_id
1 'polypeptide(L)' 'MALESLGRALNSALKKLARSTVVDEAVIKEVVRDIQRALITSDVNVRLVLDLTKKIQKRAIEEKLPPGISRKEHIVK' A
#
# COMPACT_ATOMS: atom_id res chain seq x y z
N MET A 1 -8.88 6.25 -18.69
CA MET A 1 -8.08 5.13 -19.26
C MET A 1 -7.61 4.20 -18.13
N ALA A 2 -7.24 2.94 -18.38
CA ALA A 2 -6.87 1.95 -17.34
C ALA A 2 -5.72 2.42 -16.41
N LEU A 3 -4.79 3.21 -16.95
CA LEU A 3 -3.70 3.81 -16.16
C LEU A 3 -4.20 4.90 -15.20
N GLU A 4 -5.26 5.61 -15.59
CA GLU A 4 -5.86 6.68 -14.80
C GLU A 4 -6.67 6.12 -13.62
N SER A 5 -7.41 5.02 -13.84
CA SER A 5 -8.12 4.32 -12.77
C SER A 5 -7.14 3.68 -11.77
N LEU A 6 -6.04 3.09 -12.26
CA LEU A 6 -4.97 2.57 -11.41
C LEU A 6 -4.33 3.69 -10.58
N GLY A 7 -3.97 4.81 -11.21
CA GLY A 7 -3.38 5.96 -10.54
C GLY A 7 -4.29 6.55 -9.45
N ARG A 8 -5.61 6.60 -9.69
CA ARG A 8 -6.60 7.05 -8.69
C ARG A 8 -6.74 6.06 -7.52
N ALA A 9 -6.74 4.76 -7.80
CA ALA A 9 -6.86 3.72 -6.78
C ALA A 9 -5.62 3.70 -5.86
N LEU A 10 -4.41 3.75 -6.44
CA LEU A 10 -3.17 3.83 -5.68
C LEU A 10 -3.09 5.12 -4.85
N ASN A 11 -3.40 6.28 -5.44
CA ASN A 11 -3.38 7.54 -4.69
C ASN A 11 -4.37 7.53 -3.51
N SER A 12 -5.54 6.93 -3.69
CA SER A 12 -6.53 6.78 -2.62
C SER A 12 -6.02 5.88 -1.50
N ALA A 13 -5.42 4.74 -1.86
CA ALA A 13 -4.82 3.80 -0.91
C ALA A 13 -3.66 4.44 -0.11
N LEU A 14 -2.79 5.21 -0.78
CA LEU A 14 -1.71 5.96 -0.14
C LEU A 14 -2.23 7.07 0.77
N LYS A 15 -3.28 7.80 0.35
CA LYS A 15 -3.91 8.84 1.19
C LYS A 15 -4.56 8.26 2.44
N LYS A 16 -5.19 7.08 2.37
CA LYS A 16 -5.72 6.37 3.54
C LYS A 16 -4.59 6.07 4.52
N LEU A 17 -3.48 5.54 4.00
CA LEU A 17 -2.33 5.15 4.81
C LEU A 17 -1.63 6.38 5.44
N ALA A 18 -1.48 7.48 4.70
CA ALA A 18 -0.89 8.73 5.20
C ALA A 18 -1.77 9.50 6.20
N ARG A 19 -3.10 9.33 6.13
CA ARG A 19 -4.04 9.93 7.09
C ARG A 19 -4.20 9.12 8.38
N SER A 20 -3.81 7.85 8.40
CA SER A 20 -3.93 7.01 9.58
C SER A 20 -2.92 7.42 10.65
N THR A 21 -3.40 8.00 11.75
CA THR A 21 -2.59 8.44 12.90
C THR A 21 -1.87 7.26 13.57
N VAL A 22 -2.48 6.08 13.48
CA VAL A 22 -1.92 4.79 13.87
C VAL A 22 -1.98 3.87 12.65
N VAL A 23 -0.82 3.38 12.21
CA VAL A 23 -0.76 2.37 11.14
C VAL A 23 -0.82 1.02 11.84
N ASP A 24 -2.03 0.48 11.95
CA ASP A 24 -2.30 -0.86 12.49
C ASP A 24 -2.29 -1.91 11.39
N GLU A 25 -2.07 -3.17 11.78
CA GLU A 25 -2.03 -4.31 10.84
C GLU A 25 -3.33 -4.46 10.02
N ALA A 26 -4.48 -4.08 10.61
CA ALA A 26 -5.77 -4.08 9.92
C ALA A 26 -5.80 -3.09 8.75
N VAL A 27 -5.28 -1.87 8.95
CA VAL A 27 -5.22 -0.82 7.92
C VAL A 27 -4.27 -1.24 6.80
N ILE A 28 -3.14 -1.85 7.13
CA ILE A 28 -2.18 -2.38 6.15
C ILE A 28 -2.85 -3.45 5.28
N LYS A 29 -3.56 -4.42 5.89
CA LYS A 29 -4.27 -5.47 5.16
C LYS A 29 -5.33 -4.92 4.22
N GLU A 30 -6.07 -3.89 4.65
CA GLU A 30 -7.06 -3.21 3.80
C GLU A 30 -6.39 -2.55 2.59
N VAL A 31 -5.33 -1.77 2.81
CA VAL A 31 -4.60 -1.06 1.76
C VAL A 31 -3.96 -2.04 0.76
N VAL A 32 -3.36 -3.12 1.24
CA VAL A 32 -2.79 -4.17 0.38
C VAL A 32 -3.87 -4.81 -0.49
N ARG A 33 -5.07 -5.04 0.06
CA ARG A 33 -6.21 -5.61 -0.68
C ARG A 33 -6.75 -4.65 -1.74
N ASP A 34 -6.81 -3.35 -1.44
CA ASP A 34 -7.19 -2.32 -2.41
C ASP A 34 -6.18 -2.25 -3.57
N ILE A 35 -4.89 -2.32 -3.28
CA ILE A 35 -3.80 -2.38 -4.28
C ILE A 35 -3.90 -3.64 -5.14
N GLN A 36 -4.14 -4.82 -4.52
CA GLN A 36 -4.33 -6.08 -5.26
C GLN A 36 -5.46 -5.97 -6.28
N ARG A 37 -6.63 -5.47 -5.86
CA ARG A 37 -7.77 -5.29 -6.77
C ARG A 37 -7.47 -4.32 -7.89
N ALA A 38 -6.84 -3.19 -7.58
CA ALA A 38 -6.50 -2.19 -8.58
C ALA A 38 -5.58 -2.77 -9.67
N LEU A 39 -4.55 -3.51 -9.27
CA LEU A 39 -3.61 -4.12 -10.21
C LEU A 39 -4.25 -5.22 -11.05
N ILE A 40 -5.10 -6.08 -10.47
CA ILE A 40 -5.80 -7.14 -11.21
C ILE A 40 -6.76 -6.54 -12.25
N THR A 41 -7.52 -5.50 -11.88
CA THR A 41 -8.44 -4.81 -12.79
C THR A 41 -7.72 -4.05 -13.92
N SER A 42 -6.42 -3.77 -13.76
CA SER A 42 -5.57 -3.17 -14.78
C SER A 42 -4.84 -4.20 -15.66
N ASP A 43 -5.31 -5.45 -15.70
CA ASP A 43 -4.75 -6.55 -16.49
C ASP A 43 -3.29 -6.90 -16.12
N VAL A 44 -2.86 -6.62 -14.89
CA VAL A 44 -1.54 -7.03 -14.39
C VAL A 44 -1.54 -8.51 -14.02
N ASN A 45 -0.45 -9.21 -14.33
CA ASN A 45 -0.29 -10.64 -14.04
C ASN A 45 -0.48 -10.95 -12.54
N VAL A 46 -1.44 -11.83 -12.22
CA VAL A 46 -1.81 -12.19 -10.83
C VAL A 46 -0.62 -12.71 -10.01
N ARG A 47 0.32 -13.45 -10.62
CA ARG A 47 1.53 -13.93 -9.93
C ARG A 47 2.41 -12.76 -9.49
N LEU A 48 2.61 -11.78 -10.37
CA LEU A 48 3.35 -10.56 -10.07
C LEU A 48 2.66 -9.73 -8.99
N VAL A 49 1.33 -9.61 -9.05
CA VAL A 49 0.54 -8.89 -8.03
C VAL A 49 0.68 -9.55 -6.65
N LEU A 50 0.59 -10.88 -6.57
CA LEU A 50 0.77 -11.62 -5.32
C LEU A 50 2.16 -11.42 -4.73
N ASP A 51 3.21 -11.52 -5.54
CA ASP A 51 4.59 -11.35 -5.06
C ASP A 51 4.85 -9.91 -4.60
N LEU A 52 4.36 -8.92 -5.35
CA LEU A 52 4.47 -7.51 -5.01
C LEU A 52 3.75 -7.21 -3.69
N THR A 53 2.53 -7.69 -3.53
CA THR A 53 1.69 -7.38 -2.36
C THR A 53 2.18 -8.08 -1.10
N LYS A 54 2.74 -9.29 -1.21
CA LYS A 54 3.48 -9.94 -0.12
C LYS A 54 4.69 -9.14 0.31
N LYS A 55 5.49 -8.62 -0.64
CA LYS A 55 6.64 -7.76 -0.33
C LYS A 55 6.22 -6.46 0.35
N ILE A 56 5.16 -5.81 -0.14
CA ILE A 56 4.61 -4.58 0.46
C ILE A 56 4.13 -4.86 1.89
N GLN A 57 3.36 -5.93 2.10
CA GLN A 57 2.87 -6.31 3.42
C GLN A 57 4.01 -6.62 4.40
N LYS A 58 5.01 -7.39 3.94
CA LYS A 58 6.19 -7.72 4.74
C LYS A 58 6.94 -6.46 5.17
N ARG A 59 7.20 -5.52 4.25
CA ARG A 59 7.83 -4.24 4.57
C ARG A 59 6.98 -3.40 5.53
N ALA A 60 5.67 -3.29 5.28
CA ALA A 60 4.80 -2.49 6.13
C ALA A 60 4.70 -2.99 7.59
N ILE A 61 4.91 -4.29 7.82
CA ILE A 61 4.89 -4.92 9.15
C ILE A 61 6.28 -4.98 9.80
N GLU A 62 7.32 -5.34 9.03
CA GLU A 62 8.67 -5.57 9.55
C GLU A 62 9.52 -4.30 9.65
N GLU A 63 9.23 -3.29 8.83
CA GLU A 63 10.00 -2.03 8.81
C GLU A 63 9.62 -1.21 10.05
N LYS A 64 10.31 -1.51 11.17
CA LYS A 64 10.27 -0.74 12.40
C LYS A 64 10.58 0.72 12.07
N LEU A 65 9.61 1.58 12.37
CA LEU A 65 9.77 3.03 12.38
C LEU A 65 11.08 3.39 13.11
N PRO A 66 12.01 4.11 12.47
CA PRO A 66 13.20 4.61 13.13
C PRO A 66 12.79 5.37 14.41
N PRO A 67 13.42 5.11 15.56
CA PRO A 67 13.11 5.87 16.77
C PRO A 67 13.45 7.34 16.53
N GLY A 68 12.41 8.19 16.57
CA GLY A 68 12.53 9.63 16.36
C GLY A 68 11.97 10.17 15.05
N ILE A 69 11.48 9.32 14.13
CA ILE A 69 10.81 9.77 12.90
C ILE A 69 9.32 9.46 12.98
N SER A 70 8.49 10.46 12.71
CA SER A 70 7.03 10.31 12.61
C SER A 70 6.68 9.32 11.51
N ARG A 71 5.66 8.47 11.71
CA ARG A 71 5.10 7.55 10.70
C ARG A 71 4.90 8.22 9.33
N LYS A 72 4.65 9.53 9.28
CA LYS A 72 4.47 10.30 8.06
C LYS A 72 5.72 10.45 7.18
N GLU A 73 6.92 10.52 7.75
CA GLU A 73 8.16 10.73 6.97
C GLU A 73 8.73 9.43 6.40
N HIS A 74 8.56 8.32 7.13
CA HIS A 74 9.04 7.00 6.71
C HIS A 74 8.28 6.43 5.50
N ILE A 75 7.03 6.86 5.30
CA ILE A 75 6.14 6.33 4.26
C ILE A 75 6.25 7.12 2.95
N VAL A 76 6.80 8.34 2.98
CA VAL A 76 6.89 9.25 1.83
C VAL A 76 8.21 9.12 1.07
N LYS A 77 9.21 8.44 1.64
CA LYS A 77 10.56 8.29 1.06
C LYS A 77 10.78 6.96 0.36
#